data_AF-A0A385MT88-F1
#
_entry.id   AF-A0A385MT88-F1
#
_cell.length_a   1.000
_cell.length_b   1.000
_cell.length_c   1.000
_cell.angle_alpha   90.00
_cell.angle_beta   90.00
_cell.angle_gamma   90.00
#
_symmetry.space_group_name_H-M   'P 1'
#
loop_
_entity.id
_entity.type
_entity.pdbx_description
1 polymer ?
#
loop_
_entity_poly.entity_id
_entity_poly.type
_entity_poly.pdbx_seq_one_letter_code
_entity_poly.pdbx_strand_id
1 'polypeptide(L)' 'MNISQNLNTLDRSLRGVIGVLFTAFALFNGNIIEEPVIEVLIGIFGFLNLISLFTGWCPVYHVAGISTRNGDH' A
#
# COMPACT_ATOMS: atom_id res chain seq x y z
N MET A 1 -12.12 -16.66 -4.66
CA MET A 1 -12.35 -15.23 -4.95
C MET A 1 -11.29 -14.83 -5.98
N ASN A 2 -11.69 -14.60 -7.22
CA ASN A 2 -10.77 -14.34 -8.34
C ASN A 2 -10.33 -12.86 -8.26
N ILE A 3 -9.41 -12.57 -7.33
CA ILE A 3 -8.81 -11.25 -7.22
C ILE A 3 -7.89 -11.10 -8.44
N SER A 4 -8.36 -10.34 -9.44
CA SER A 4 -7.55 -9.99 -10.60
C SER A 4 -6.31 -9.23 -10.13
N GLN A 5 -5.17 -9.92 -10.15
CA GLN A 5 -3.88 -9.33 -9.81
C GLN A 5 -3.57 -8.26 -10.86
N ASN A 6 -3.66 -7.00 -10.45
CA ASN A 6 -3.41 -5.83 -11.28
C ASN A 6 -1.94 -5.37 -11.17
N LEU A 7 -1.25 -5.79 -10.10
CA LEU A 7 0.15 -5.43 -9.86
C LEU A 7 1.13 -6.51 -10.28
N ASN A 8 2.20 -6.08 -10.94
CA ASN A 8 3.41 -6.86 -11.16
C ASN A 8 4.11 -7.13 -9.81
N THR A 9 4.86 -8.22 -9.71
CA THR A 9 5.61 -8.64 -8.52
C THR A 9 6.53 -7.54 -7.99
N LEU A 10 7.14 -6.75 -8.89
CA LEU A 10 7.98 -5.61 -8.51
C LEU A 10 7.18 -4.51 -7.77
N ASP A 11 6.08 -4.02 -8.35
CA ASP A 11 5.24 -2.99 -7.72
C ASP A 11 4.64 -3.48 -6.41
N ARG A 12 4.20 -4.74 -6.38
CA ARG A 12 3.71 -5.41 -5.17
C ARG A 12 4.77 -5.44 -4.06
N SER A 13 6.03 -5.74 -4.40
CA SER A 13 7.13 -5.80 -3.43
C SER A 13 7.50 -4.42 -2.90
N LEU A 14 7.60 -3.41 -3.76
CA LEU A 14 7.91 -2.04 -3.38
C LEU A 14 6.84 -1.47 -2.44
N ARG A 15 5.56 -1.69 -2.77
CA ARG A 15 4.45 -1.32 -1.88
C ARG A 15 4.47 -2.08 -0.58
N GLY A 16 4.84 -3.36 -0.59
CA GLY A 16 5.06 -4.11 0.64
C GLY A 16 6.11 -3.48 1.55
N VAL A 17 7.26 -3.11 0.99
CA VAL A 17 8.34 -2.45 1.74
C VAL A 17 7.87 -1.10 2.29
N ILE A 18 7.26 -0.26 1.45
CA ILE A 18 6.74 1.06 1.88
C ILE A 18 5.65 0.89 2.95
N GLY A 19 4.76 -0.08 2.78
CA GLY A 19 3.70 -0.41 3.73
C GLY A 19 4.24 -0.81 5.09
N VAL A 20 5.21 -1.73 5.12
CA VAL A 20 5.88 -2.15 6.36
C VAL A 20 6.57 -0.97 7.03
N LEU A 21 7.32 -0.16 6.27
CA LEU A 21 8.04 1.00 6.82
C LEU A 21 7.09 2.02 7.43
N PHE A 22 5.99 2.35 6.75
CA PHE A 22 5.05 3.38 7.22
C PHE A 22 4.19 2.88 8.37
N THR A 23 3.79 1.60 8.36
CA THR A 23 3.09 1.01 9.51
C THR A 23 4.01 0.89 10.72
N ALA A 24 5.27 0.47 10.54
CA ALA A 24 6.25 0.46 11.63
C ALA A 24 6.52 1.88 12.13
N PHE A 25 6.68 2.85 11.24
CA PHE A 25 6.83 4.24 11.62
C PHE A 25 5.63 4.73 12.41
N ALA A 26 4.39 4.54 11.93
CA ALA A 26 3.20 4.96 12.66
C ALA A 26 3.08 4.34 14.06
N LEU A 27 3.50 3.07 14.25
CA LEU A 27 3.42 2.39 15.56
C LEU A 27 4.58 2.70 16.51
N PHE A 28 5.77 2.98 15.99
CA PHE A 28 7.01 3.15 16.78
C PHE A 28 7.60 4.57 16.71
N ASN A 29 6.88 5.51 16.11
CA ASN A 29 7.26 6.92 15.92
C ASN A 29 7.58 7.63 17.24
N GLY A 30 6.92 7.29 18.35
CA GLY A 30 7.21 7.90 19.65
C GLY A 30 6.94 9.42 19.69
N ASN A 31 5.85 9.86 19.05
CA ASN A 31 5.44 11.28 18.94
C ASN A 31 6.41 12.22 18.19
N ILE A 32 7.27 11.73 17.29
CA ILE A 32 7.98 12.61 16.32
C ILE A 32 6.96 13.40 15.49
N ILE A 33 5.83 12.79 15.12
CA ILE A 33 4.67 13.50 14.57
C ILE A 33 3.72 13.87 15.71
N GLU A 34 3.63 15.16 16.01
CA GLU A 34 2.72 15.71 17.02
C GLU A 34 1.28 15.89 16.48
N GLU A 35 1.13 15.97 15.16
CA GLU A 35 -0.17 16.23 14.54
C GLU A 35 -0.96 14.94 14.27
N PRO A 36 -2.07 14.67 14.99
CA PRO A 36 -2.80 13.41 14.91
C PRO A 36 -3.36 13.11 13.52
N VAL A 37 -3.70 14.13 12.73
CA VAL A 37 -4.21 13.91 11.36
C VAL A 37 -3.14 13.26 10.48
N ILE A 38 -1.88 13.70 10.58
CA ILE A 38 -0.79 13.18 9.75
C ILE A 38 -0.45 11.75 10.17
N GLU A 39 -0.42 11.46 11.47
CA GLU A 39 -0.16 10.13 12.00
C GLU A 39 -1.20 9.11 11.49
N VAL A 40 -2.49 9.46 11.54
CA VAL A 40 -3.57 8.62 11.02
C VAL A 40 -3.44 8.40 9.51
N LEU A 41 -3.12 9.45 8.74
CA LEU A 41 -2.95 9.33 7.29
C LEU A 41 -1.78 8.39 6.93
N ILE A 42 -0.65 8.47 7.63
CA ILE A 42 0.49 7.58 7.42
C ILE A 42 0.12 6.14 7.78
N GLY A 43 -0.61 5.94 8.88
CA GLY A 43 -1.10 4.62 9.29
C GLY A 43 -2.02 3.99 8.23
N ILE A 44 -3.00 4.75 7.74
CA ILE A 44 -3.92 4.31 6.67
C ILE A 44 -3.13 4.01 5.39
N PHE A 45 -2.20 4.87 5.00
CA PHE A 45 -1.39 4.68 3.80
C PHE A 45 -0.51 3.42 3.90
N GLY A 46 0.13 3.19 5.05
CA GLY A 46 0.89 1.97 5.32
C GLY A 46 0.02 0.72 5.20
N PHE A 47 -1.16 0.74 5.82
CA PHE A 47 -2.12 -0.36 5.78
C PHE A 47 -2.61 -0.70 4.36
N LEU A 48 -2.96 0.31 3.55
CA LEU A 48 -3.39 0.10 2.16
C LEU A 48 -2.27 -0.50 1.28
N ASN A 49 -1.02 -0.13 1.55
CA ASN A 49 0.14 -0.69 0.85
C ASN A 49 0.43 -2.14 1.28
N LEU A 50 0.23 -2.48 2.56
CA LEU A 50 0.28 -3.86 3.04
C LEU A 50 -0.82 -4.73 2.41
N ILE A 51 -2.05 -4.22 2.27
CA ILE A 51 -3.11 -4.94 1.55
C ILE A 51 -2.67 -5.22 0.10
N SER A 52 -2.04 -4.25 -0.56
CA SER A 52 -1.51 -4.42 -1.92
C SER A 52 -0.46 -5.54 -1.98
N LEU A 53 0.36 -5.69 -0.92
CA LEU A 53 1.32 -6.79 -0.78
C LEU A 53 0.64 -8.15 -0.59
N PHE A 54 -0.46 -8.27 0.13
CA PHE A 54 -1.10 -9.59 0.34
C PHE A 54 -2.01 -10.01 -0.82
N THR A 55 -2.72 -9.06 -1.40
CA THR A 55 -3.74 -9.34 -2.42
C THR A 55 -3.23 -9.19 -3.86
N GLY A 56 -2.11 -8.51 -4.08
CA GLY A 56 -1.68 -8.12 -5.43
C GLY A 56 -2.66 -7.15 -6.10
N TRP A 57 -3.52 -6.53 -5.31
CA TRP A 57 -4.57 -5.61 -5.70
C TRP A 57 -4.40 -4.32 -4.92
N CYS A 58 -4.14 -3.21 -5.63
CA CYS A 58 -4.14 -1.90 -5.02
C CYS A 58 -5.51 -1.24 -5.25
N PRO A 59 -6.27 -0.89 -4.20
CA PRO A 59 -7.57 -0.22 -4.35
C PRO A 59 -7.46 1.09 -5.14
N VAL A 60 -6.37 1.86 -4.95
CA VAL A 60 -6.15 3.12 -5.67
C VAL A 60 -6.01 2.88 -7.18
N TYR A 61 -5.23 1.88 -7.59
CA TYR A 61 -5.06 1.56 -9.01
C TYR A 61 -6.33 0.99 -9.62
N HIS A 62 -7.09 0.21 -8.84
CA HIS A 62 -8.38 -0.29 -9.28
C HIS A 62 -9.40 0.84 -9.52
N VAL A 63 -9.50 1.80 -8.60
CA VAL A 63 -10.37 2.98 -8.77
C VAL A 63 -9.88 3.86 -9.94
N ALA A 64 -8.57 3.97 -10.13
CA ALA A 64 -7.98 4.72 -11.23
C ALA A 64 -8.02 3.99 -12.60
N GLY A 65 -8.42 2.71 -12.64
CA GLY A 65 -8.41 1.90 -13.86
C GLY A 65 -7.00 1.60 -14.40
N ILE A 66 -5.95 1.73 -13.59
CA ILE A 66 -4.55 1.52 -13.98
C ILE A 66 -4.18 0.06 -13.70
N SER A 67 -3.56 -0.63 -14.65
CA SER A 67 -2.95 -1.96 -14.47
C SER A 67 -1.45 -1.88 -14.78
N THR A 68 -0.60 -2.41 -13.90
CA THR A 68 0.86 -2.48 -14.13
C THR A 68 1.34 -3.91 -14.38
N ARG A 69 0.42 -4.87 -14.45
CA ARG A 69 0.71 -6.23 -14.87
C ARG A 69 1.02 -6.24 -16.38
N ASN A 70 2.28 -6.54 -16.73
CA ASN A 70 2.67 -6.75 -18.13
C ASN A 70 1.86 -7.93 -18.71
N GLY A 71 0.92 -7.64 -19.61
CA GLY A 71 0.15 -8.65 -20.34
C GLY A 71 -1.29 -8.27 -20.70
N ASP A 72 -1.87 -7.19 -20.17
CA ASP A 72 -3.25 -6.76 -20.50
C ASP A 72 -3.29 -5.65 -21.56
N HIS A 73 -2.68 -5.92 -22.72
CA HIS A 73 -3.10 -5.31 -24.00
C HIS A 73 -3.79 -6.39 -24.84
#